data_AF-A0A3N4ING6-F1
#
_entry.id   AF-A0A3N4ING6-F1
#
_cell.length_a   1.000
_cell.length_b   1.000
_cell.length_c   1.000
_cell.angle_alpha   90.00
_cell.angle_beta   90.00
_cell.angle_gamma   90.00
#
_symmetry.space_group_name_H-M   'P 1'
#
loop_
_entity.id
_entity.type
_entity.pdbx_description
1 polymer ?
#
loop_
_entity_poly.entity_id
_entity_poly.type
_entity_poly.pdbx_seq_one_letter_code
_entity_poly.pdbx_strand_id
1 'polypeptide(L)'
;MSFQKGQRMFLSVYDPRIPNPPGYLQLFCRIISVANSDGRYYVCSKDAVIEDVVFECELEDGELYDEPKEEAFEIDWDMLDLKPRVRSVNEALQLYLTRTGQKWPSQVTTTSATQHRKGVPDTRPSTALSLAPVERPPPVEQPPPVARPPPIERPAPVGRPAPVGQASPKQKKAAQSPARVNSNRSDESTQSTSEEWIVKAEQDEQLADFVFAIKFAKFYNFPSLTRIYYYDQIEVVYWRLKQMRFLPNIPTLYKDTIFYHNFRHRHAAKEDGKRHEHFRHLKEPDSDVEGAERDPKYDGDGVKKSPYAYYAFAKKFIQQCITDPTCSSSFPVMFKKAYDRNDEKRFASFRTWALEVIVPIVIMDWLKEDLIHLRDDDMLLRIQFSRRASEYAQLAKSGNFDKVCNRLQRIGLKEIVTQAADATASLLLEAIADGSANFNLDGTPGAKLPTFNAKK
;
A
#
# COMPACT_ATOMS: atom_id res chain seq x y z
N MET A 1 35.62 0.12 -10.70
CA MET A 1 35.85 0.79 -12.01
C MET A 1 34.45 1.09 -12.51
N SER A 2 34.13 2.33 -12.91
CA SER A 2 32.76 2.61 -13.34
C SER A 2 32.46 1.95 -14.68
N PHE A 3 31.38 1.19 -14.77
CA PHE A 3 30.96 0.58 -16.02
C PHE A 3 30.39 1.62 -16.99
N GLN A 4 30.54 1.37 -18.29
CA GLN A 4 30.15 2.31 -19.35
C GLN A 4 28.83 1.93 -20.03
N LYS A 5 28.14 2.92 -20.60
CA LYS A 5 26.94 2.68 -21.43
C LYS A 5 27.29 1.73 -22.58
N GLY A 6 26.47 0.69 -22.77
CA GLY A 6 26.66 -0.36 -23.77
C GLY A 6 27.57 -1.50 -23.33
N GLN A 7 28.27 -1.38 -22.20
CA GLN A 7 29.14 -2.43 -21.68
C GLN A 7 28.35 -3.70 -21.34
N ARG A 8 28.93 -4.85 -21.66
CA ARG A 8 28.38 -6.19 -21.41
C ARG A 8 28.65 -6.59 -19.96
N MET A 9 27.62 -7.07 -19.28
CA MET A 9 27.67 -7.40 -17.86
C MET A 9 26.91 -8.70 -17.57
N PHE A 10 27.32 -9.42 -16.54
CA PHE A 10 26.49 -10.44 -15.90
C PHE A 10 25.87 -9.87 -14.64
N LEU A 11 24.54 -9.89 -14.57
CA LEU A 11 23.77 -9.45 -13.42
C LEU A 11 23.44 -10.66 -12.53
N SER A 12 23.90 -10.64 -11.29
CA SER A 12 23.58 -11.66 -10.29
C SER A 12 22.18 -11.42 -9.72
N VAL A 13 21.25 -12.31 -10.02
CA VAL A 13 19.85 -12.27 -9.58
C VAL A 13 19.66 -13.21 -8.41
N TYR A 14 19.33 -12.68 -7.23
CA TYR A 14 18.97 -13.51 -6.08
C TYR A 14 17.48 -13.87 -6.12
N ASP A 15 17.18 -15.17 -6.15
CA ASP A 15 15.82 -15.69 -5.96
C ASP A 15 15.83 -16.79 -4.89
N PRO A 16 15.17 -16.55 -3.73
CA PRO A 16 15.17 -17.52 -2.62
C PRO A 16 14.44 -18.83 -2.96
N ARG A 17 13.73 -18.89 -4.10
CA ARG A 17 13.03 -20.09 -4.57
C ARG A 17 13.93 -21.06 -5.33
N ILE A 18 15.19 -20.71 -5.61
CA ILE A 18 16.14 -21.56 -6.35
C ILE A 18 17.02 -22.33 -5.35
N PRO A 19 16.78 -23.65 -5.17
CA PRO A 19 17.59 -24.45 -4.27
C PRO A 19 18.92 -24.85 -4.92
N ASN A 20 20.02 -24.43 -4.29
CA ASN A 20 21.39 -24.96 -4.38
C ASN A 20 22.09 -25.00 -5.77
N PRO A 21 23.18 -24.24 -6.00
CA PRO A 21 23.77 -23.28 -5.06
C PRO A 21 22.76 -22.16 -4.76
N PRO A 22 22.80 -21.57 -3.56
CA PRO A 22 21.72 -20.75 -3.05
C PRO A 22 21.48 -19.53 -3.95
N GLY A 23 20.35 -19.54 -4.64
CA GLY A 23 19.61 -18.36 -5.08
C GLY A 23 20.18 -17.51 -6.20
N TYR A 24 21.43 -17.66 -6.65
CA TYR A 24 22.00 -16.77 -7.67
C TYR A 24 21.92 -17.37 -9.07
N LEU A 25 21.17 -16.70 -9.96
CA LEU A 25 21.27 -16.89 -11.40
C LEU A 25 21.96 -15.68 -12.03
N GLN A 26 22.77 -15.92 -13.07
CA GLN A 26 23.36 -14.83 -13.82
C GLN A 26 22.49 -14.51 -15.03
N LEU A 27 22.17 -13.24 -15.21
CA LEU A 27 21.46 -12.72 -16.36
C LEU A 27 22.42 -11.88 -17.19
N PHE A 28 22.64 -12.27 -18.45
CA PHE A 28 23.44 -11.47 -19.37
C PHE A 28 22.69 -10.18 -19.75
N CYS A 29 23.34 -9.05 -19.54
CA CYS A 29 22.74 -7.73 -19.75
C CYS A 29 23.76 -6.72 -20.29
N ARG A 30 23.24 -5.57 -20.73
CA ARG A 30 24.03 -4.42 -21.16
C ARG A 30 23.55 -3.15 -20.46
N ILE A 31 24.47 -2.25 -20.16
CA ILE A 31 24.15 -0.98 -19.50
C ILE A 31 23.45 -0.03 -20.48
N ILE A 32 22.24 0.38 -20.14
CA ILE A 32 21.47 1.38 -20.88
C ILE A 32 21.92 2.78 -20.49
N SER A 33 22.07 3.02 -19.19
CA SER A 33 22.42 4.32 -18.63
C SER A 33 23.10 4.19 -17.27
N VAL A 34 24.03 5.10 -16.99
CA VAL A 34 24.67 5.24 -15.68
C VAL A 34 23.89 6.29 -14.91
N ALA A 35 23.22 5.89 -13.84
CA ALA A 35 22.30 6.77 -13.12
C ALA A 35 23.05 7.89 -12.39
N ASN A 36 24.18 7.57 -11.74
CA ASN A 36 25.06 8.48 -10.99
C ASN A 36 26.47 7.85 -10.84
N SER A 37 27.43 8.61 -10.30
CA SER A 37 28.78 8.13 -9.94
C SER A 37 28.82 7.10 -8.80
N ASP A 38 27.69 6.80 -8.16
CA ASP A 38 27.59 5.95 -6.97
C ASP A 38 27.41 4.46 -7.29
N GLY A 39 27.82 4.01 -8.48
CA GLY A 39 27.70 2.61 -8.89
C GLY A 39 26.25 2.15 -9.11
N ARG A 40 25.40 3.01 -9.68
CA ARG A 40 23.99 2.71 -9.99
C ARG A 40 23.75 2.72 -11.50
N TYR A 41 23.12 1.67 -12.00
CA TYR A 41 23.01 1.41 -13.43
C TYR A 41 21.58 1.00 -13.81
N TYR A 42 21.16 1.41 -15.00
CA TYR A 42 19.99 0.84 -15.67
C TYR A 42 20.48 -0.11 -16.73
N VAL A 43 19.88 -1.31 -16.80
CA VAL A 43 20.36 -2.39 -17.67
C VAL A 43 19.23 -2.94 -18.54
N CYS A 44 19.61 -3.48 -19.69
CA CYS A 44 18.73 -4.22 -20.59
C CYS A 44 19.23 -5.67 -20.63
N SER A 45 18.34 -6.64 -20.49
CA SER A 45 18.63 -8.00 -20.95
C SER A 45 18.29 -8.12 -22.44
N LYS A 46 18.54 -9.29 -23.03
CA LYS A 46 18.08 -9.59 -24.39
C LYS A 46 16.57 -9.40 -24.55
N ASP A 47 15.81 -9.67 -23.48
CA ASP A 47 14.36 -9.85 -23.52
C ASP A 47 13.58 -8.66 -22.97
N ALA A 48 14.17 -7.87 -22.07
CA ALA A 48 13.47 -6.76 -21.43
C ALA A 48 14.41 -5.65 -20.94
N VAL A 49 13.85 -4.45 -20.84
CA VAL A 49 14.44 -3.32 -20.11
C VAL A 49 14.07 -3.46 -18.64
N ILE A 50 15.07 -3.46 -17.77
CA ILE A 50 14.87 -3.52 -16.32
C ILE A 50 14.76 -2.09 -15.81
N GLU A 51 13.59 -1.73 -15.27
CA GLU A 51 13.32 -0.39 -14.74
C GLU A 51 13.92 -0.17 -13.36
N ASP A 52 14.26 -1.26 -12.65
CA ASP A 52 14.92 -1.19 -11.36
C ASP A 52 16.37 -0.73 -11.48
N VAL A 53 16.86 -0.07 -10.44
CA VAL A 53 18.26 0.37 -10.37
C VAL A 53 19.12 -0.78 -9.88
N VAL A 54 20.10 -1.16 -10.68
CA VAL A 54 21.07 -2.21 -10.36
C VAL A 54 22.34 -1.60 -9.79
N PHE A 55 22.89 -2.22 -8.75
CA PHE A 55 24.10 -1.75 -8.08
C PHE A 55 25.37 -2.40 -8.64
N GLU A 56 26.50 -1.70 -8.58
CA GLU A 56 27.82 -2.21 -9.05
C GLU A 56 28.16 -3.58 -8.45
N CYS A 57 27.81 -3.82 -7.18
CA CYS A 57 28.06 -5.09 -6.50
C CYS A 57 27.25 -6.27 -7.04
N GLU A 58 26.22 -6.03 -7.85
CA GLU A 58 25.39 -7.05 -8.48
C GLU A 58 25.87 -7.37 -9.91
N LEU A 59 26.84 -6.61 -10.43
CA LEU A 59 27.31 -6.69 -11.79
C LEU A 59 28.75 -7.24 -11.86
N GLU A 60 28.98 -8.13 -12.81
CA GLU A 60 30.30 -8.64 -13.17
C GLU A 60 30.63 -8.29 -14.62
N ASP A 61 31.87 -7.88 -14.89
CA ASP A 61 32.30 -7.48 -16.24
C ASP A 61 32.19 -8.66 -17.21
N GLY A 62 31.37 -8.49 -18.24
CA GLY A 62 31.12 -9.52 -19.23
C GLY A 62 32.36 -9.87 -20.07
N GLU A 63 33.38 -9.00 -20.12
CA GLU A 63 34.64 -9.30 -20.81
C GLU A 63 35.46 -10.41 -20.15
N LEU A 64 35.18 -10.72 -18.88
CA LEU A 64 35.85 -11.79 -18.14
C LEU A 64 35.34 -13.20 -18.51
N TYR A 65 34.26 -13.28 -19.29
CA TYR A 65 33.57 -14.51 -19.63
C TYR A 65 33.48 -14.71 -21.15
N ASP A 66 33.48 -15.97 -21.58
CA ASP A 66 33.21 -16.29 -22.97
C ASP A 66 31.71 -16.08 -23.25
N GLU A 67 31.40 -15.14 -24.14
CA GLU A 67 30.02 -14.80 -24.49
C GLU A 67 29.31 -16.03 -25.07
N PRO A 68 28.22 -16.51 -24.45
CA PRO A 68 27.43 -17.59 -25.02
C PRO A 68 26.90 -17.09 -26.37
N LYS A 69 27.21 -17.80 -27.46
CA LYS A 69 26.79 -17.38 -28.82
C LYS A 69 25.27 -17.16 -28.94
N GLU A 70 24.49 -17.86 -28.11
CA GLU A 70 23.02 -17.77 -28.05
C GLU A 70 22.51 -16.54 -27.28
N GLU A 71 23.35 -15.99 -26.40
CA GLU A 71 23.05 -14.83 -25.55
C GLU A 71 23.64 -13.54 -26.09
N ALA A 72 24.56 -13.61 -27.06
CA ALA A 72 25.07 -12.44 -27.75
C ALA A 72 23.91 -11.61 -28.32
N PHE A 73 23.80 -10.38 -27.84
CA PHE A 73 22.90 -9.38 -28.39
C PHE A 73 23.56 -8.01 -28.35
N GLU A 74 23.28 -7.20 -29.35
CA GLU A 74 23.58 -5.78 -29.35
C GLU A 74 22.31 -5.01 -28.98
N ILE A 75 22.46 -3.92 -28.23
CA ILE A 75 21.34 -3.01 -28.01
C ILE A 75 21.12 -2.26 -29.31
N ASP A 76 20.00 -2.54 -29.96
CA ASP A 76 19.40 -1.62 -30.91
C ASP A 76 18.75 -0.49 -30.11
N TRP A 77 19.42 0.67 -30.10
CA TRP A 77 19.01 1.83 -29.30
C TRP A 77 17.69 2.44 -29.79
N ASP A 78 17.39 2.31 -31.08
CA ASP A 78 16.16 2.84 -31.68
C ASP A 78 14.96 1.94 -31.35
N MET A 79 15.21 0.64 -31.14
CA MET A 79 14.18 -0.34 -30.77
C MET A 79 14.07 -0.55 -29.26
N LEU A 80 14.83 0.19 -28.44
CA LEU A 80 14.85 0.02 -26.99
C LEU A 80 13.48 0.30 -26.36
N ASP A 81 12.76 1.31 -26.87
CA ASP A 81 11.41 1.68 -26.39
C ASP A 81 10.34 0.64 -26.73
N LEU A 82 10.61 -0.24 -27.69
CA LEU A 82 9.71 -1.33 -28.07
C LEU A 82 9.94 -2.61 -27.24
N LYS A 83 11.04 -2.69 -26.49
CA LYS A 83 11.29 -3.84 -25.62
C LYS A 83 10.31 -3.84 -24.43
N PRO A 84 9.85 -5.02 -23.99
CA PRO A 84 9.11 -5.15 -22.75
C PRO A 84 9.86 -4.50 -21.59
N ARG A 85 9.15 -3.77 -20.73
CA ARG A 85 9.70 -3.14 -19.53
C ARG A 85 9.26 -3.94 -18.31
N VAL A 86 10.21 -4.36 -17.50
CA VAL A 86 9.98 -5.13 -16.27
C VAL A 86 10.43 -4.34 -15.05
N ARG A 87 9.70 -4.49 -13.95
CA ARG A 87 9.90 -3.67 -12.75
C ARG A 87 11.03 -4.14 -11.85
N SER A 88 11.46 -5.40 -12.02
CA SER A 88 12.48 -6.01 -11.17
C SER A 88 13.36 -6.95 -11.97
N VAL A 89 14.54 -7.23 -11.42
CA VAL A 89 15.47 -8.20 -11.98
C VAL A 89 14.87 -9.61 -12.00
N ASN A 90 14.05 -9.98 -11.01
CA ASN A 90 13.37 -11.29 -10.97
C ASN A 90 12.32 -11.45 -12.07
N GLU A 91 11.60 -10.38 -12.44
CA GLU A 91 10.68 -10.42 -13.60
C GLU A 91 11.44 -10.62 -14.91
N ALA A 92 12.59 -9.94 -15.07
CA ALA A 92 13.46 -10.12 -16.23
C ALA A 92 13.96 -11.56 -16.35
N LEU A 93 14.36 -12.16 -15.22
CA LEU A 93 14.78 -13.54 -15.12
C LEU A 93 13.64 -14.51 -15.48
N GLN A 94 12.42 -14.25 -15.02
CA GLN A 94 11.25 -15.06 -15.37
C GLN A 94 10.96 -15.03 -16.88
N LEU A 95 11.04 -13.85 -17.51
CA LEU A 95 10.90 -13.73 -18.97
C LEU A 95 11.98 -14.52 -19.71
N TYR A 96 13.23 -14.42 -19.26
CA TYR A 96 14.36 -15.17 -19.82
C TYR A 96 14.12 -16.69 -19.76
N LEU A 97 13.76 -17.22 -18.59
CA LEU A 97 13.47 -18.64 -18.40
C LEU A 97 12.28 -19.12 -19.25
N THR A 98 11.24 -18.29 -19.36
CA THR A 98 10.06 -18.58 -20.19
C THR A 98 10.43 -18.69 -21.66
N ARG A 99 11.24 -17.75 -22.18
CA ARG A 99 11.64 -17.74 -23.59
C ARG A 99 12.58 -18.89 -23.94
N THR A 100 13.57 -19.16 -23.08
CA THR A 100 14.56 -20.23 -23.34
C THR A 100 13.97 -21.62 -23.15
N GLY A 101 12.77 -21.73 -22.60
CA GLY A 101 12.19 -23.01 -22.21
C GLY A 101 12.96 -23.69 -21.09
N GLN A 102 13.93 -22.99 -20.46
CA GLN A 102 14.57 -23.46 -19.25
C GLN A 102 13.50 -23.51 -18.18
N LYS A 103 13.11 -24.74 -17.82
CA LYS A 103 12.23 -24.95 -16.69
C LYS A 103 12.89 -24.34 -15.48
N TRP A 104 12.08 -23.68 -14.65
CA TRP A 104 12.49 -23.31 -13.30
C TRP A 104 13.16 -24.53 -12.66
N PRO A 105 14.29 -24.39 -11.94
CA PRO A 105 14.93 -25.51 -11.25
C PRO A 105 14.01 -26.02 -10.14
N SER A 106 13.05 -26.85 -10.54
CA SER A 106 12.12 -27.56 -9.69
C SER A 106 12.85 -28.81 -9.23
N GLN A 107 13.47 -28.75 -8.05
CA GLN A 107 14.05 -29.91 -7.34
C GLN A 107 14.66 -30.97 -8.27
N VAL A 108 15.82 -30.70 -8.88
CA VAL A 108 16.56 -31.73 -9.63
C VAL A 108 17.91 -32.00 -9.00
N THR A 109 18.11 -33.30 -8.80
CA THR A 109 19.31 -34.00 -8.35
C THR A 109 20.57 -33.55 -9.10
N THR A 110 21.60 -33.24 -8.32
CA THR A 110 22.91 -32.78 -8.74
C THR A 110 23.54 -33.69 -9.79
N THR A 111 23.71 -33.20 -11.02
CA THR A 111 24.78 -33.67 -11.90
C THR A 111 25.59 -32.47 -12.35
N SER A 112 26.87 -32.48 -12.00
CA SER A 112 27.81 -31.38 -12.05
C SER A 112 28.05 -30.85 -13.47
N ALA A 113 27.93 -29.54 -13.66
CA ALA A 113 28.48 -28.82 -14.81
C ALA A 113 29.47 -27.76 -14.31
N THR A 114 30.76 -28.04 -14.49
CA THR A 114 31.86 -27.10 -14.27
C THR A 114 32.03 -26.29 -15.55
N GLN A 115 31.70 -24.99 -15.53
CA GLN A 115 32.02 -24.08 -16.65
C GLN A 115 33.40 -23.42 -16.45
N HIS A 116 34.14 -23.34 -17.55
CA HIS A 116 35.53 -22.88 -17.64
C HIS A 116 35.66 -21.36 -17.39
N ARG A 117 36.32 -20.99 -16.30
CA ARG A 117 36.84 -19.63 -16.07
C ARG A 117 38.19 -19.49 -16.78
N LYS A 118 38.38 -18.49 -17.64
CA LYS A 118 39.72 -18.16 -18.19
C LYS A 118 40.63 -17.73 -17.04
N GLY A 119 41.78 -18.39 -16.92
CA GLY A 119 42.68 -18.26 -15.78
C GLY A 119 43.11 -16.83 -15.51
N VAL A 120 42.66 -16.28 -14.39
CA VAL A 120 43.22 -15.10 -13.74
C VAL A 120 43.93 -15.59 -12.47
N PRO A 121 45.20 -15.21 -12.22
CA PRO A 121 45.92 -15.64 -11.03
C PRO A 121 45.24 -15.08 -9.77
N ASP A 122 44.87 -16.00 -8.89
CA ASP A 122 44.15 -15.77 -7.64
C ASP A 122 45.04 -14.95 -6.68
N THR A 123 44.91 -13.63 -6.72
CA THR A 123 45.56 -12.70 -5.78
C THR A 123 44.50 -12.19 -4.81
N ARG A 124 44.18 -13.02 -3.80
CA ARG A 124 43.51 -12.55 -2.58
C ARG A 124 44.50 -11.70 -1.77
N PRO A 125 44.23 -10.41 -1.49
CA PRO A 125 44.94 -9.72 -0.43
C PRO A 125 44.37 -10.18 0.92
N SER A 126 45.13 -11.02 1.62
CA SER A 126 44.94 -11.25 3.05
C SER A 126 45.27 -9.97 3.80
N THR A 127 44.25 -9.24 4.23
CA THR A 127 44.41 -8.07 5.11
C THR A 127 43.60 -8.32 6.39
N ALA A 128 44.15 -9.15 7.27
CA ALA A 128 43.68 -9.26 8.64
C ALA A 128 44.30 -8.12 9.46
N LEU A 129 43.62 -6.97 9.52
CA LEU A 129 43.89 -5.97 10.57
C LEU A 129 43.20 -6.44 11.86
N SER A 130 44.00 -7.07 12.72
CA SER A 130 43.65 -7.36 14.10
C SER A 130 43.48 -6.04 14.86
N LEU A 131 42.23 -5.61 15.06
CA LEU A 131 41.90 -4.50 15.95
C LEU A 131 41.89 -5.00 17.38
N ALA A 132 42.67 -4.33 18.24
CA ALA A 132 42.75 -4.60 19.66
C ALA A 132 41.39 -4.46 20.37
N PRO A 133 41.16 -5.15 21.49
CA PRO A 133 39.88 -5.12 22.21
C PRO A 133 39.62 -3.73 22.78
N VAL A 134 38.50 -3.12 22.41
CA VAL A 134 38.00 -1.89 23.04
C VAL A 134 37.44 -2.26 24.42
N GLU A 135 38.06 -1.72 25.48
CA GLU A 135 37.57 -1.85 26.86
C GLU A 135 36.16 -1.28 27.00
N ARG A 136 35.26 -2.05 27.62
CA ARG A 136 33.91 -1.58 27.93
C ARG A 136 33.96 -0.52 29.03
N PRO A 137 33.24 0.60 28.89
CA PRO A 137 33.07 1.53 29.99
C PRO A 137 32.31 0.88 31.15
N PRO A 138 32.57 1.30 32.41
CA PRO A 138 31.91 0.75 33.58
C PRO A 138 30.40 1.04 33.58
N PRO A 139 29.59 0.20 34.26
CA PRO A 139 28.15 0.39 34.32
C PRO A 139 27.79 1.70 35.05
N VAL A 140 26.89 2.48 34.46
CA VAL A 140 26.33 3.68 35.09
C VAL A 140 25.31 3.25 36.15
N GLU A 141 25.51 3.70 37.40
CA GLU A 141 24.58 3.45 38.51
C GLU A 141 23.21 4.06 38.23
N GLN A 142 22.15 3.25 38.37
CA GLN A 142 20.79 3.71 38.21
C GLN A 142 20.34 4.53 39.43
N PRO A 143 19.67 5.68 39.23
CA PRO A 143 19.13 6.46 40.34
C PRO A 143 18.00 5.70 41.06
N PRO A 144 17.78 5.98 42.36
CA PRO A 144 16.79 5.28 43.15
C PRO A 144 15.36 5.56 42.67
N PRO A 145 14.44 4.59 42.81
CA PRO A 145 13.06 4.72 42.33
C PRO A 145 12.30 5.78 43.14
N VAL A 146 11.62 6.68 42.43
CA VAL A 146 10.76 7.71 43.01
C VAL A 146 9.48 7.08 43.56
N ALA A 147 9.13 7.43 44.81
CA ALA A 147 7.96 6.90 45.51
C ALA A 147 6.64 7.28 44.80
N ARG A 148 5.74 6.29 44.67
CA ARG A 148 4.41 6.51 44.08
C ARG A 148 3.50 7.31 45.02
N PRO A 149 2.72 8.27 44.49
CA PRO A 149 1.69 8.94 45.26
C PRO A 149 0.53 7.99 45.61
N PRO A 150 -0.20 8.27 46.71
CA PRO A 150 -1.29 7.42 47.18
C PRO A 150 -2.51 7.44 46.24
N PRO A 151 -3.35 6.39 46.28
CA PRO A 151 -4.52 6.28 45.40
C PRO A 151 -5.60 7.27 45.82
N ILE A 152 -6.23 7.91 44.83
CA ILE A 152 -7.41 8.75 45.01
C ILE A 152 -8.66 7.86 45.05
N GLU A 153 -9.49 8.03 46.08
CA GLU A 153 -10.73 7.27 46.28
C GLU A 153 -11.79 7.61 45.21
N ARG A 154 -12.45 6.57 44.69
CA ARG A 154 -13.54 6.72 43.72
C ARG A 154 -14.86 7.04 44.42
N PRO A 155 -15.67 7.96 43.87
CA PRO A 155 -17.03 8.16 44.32
C PRO A 155 -17.95 6.97 43.94
N ALA A 156 -18.95 6.74 44.78
CA ALA A 156 -19.90 5.64 44.67
C ALA A 156 -20.82 5.75 43.44
N PRO A 157 -21.26 4.61 42.86
CA PRO A 157 -22.12 4.60 41.69
C PRO A 157 -23.57 4.98 42.00
N VAL A 158 -24.15 5.82 41.16
CA VAL A 158 -25.57 6.21 41.20
C VAL A 158 -26.44 5.11 40.57
N GLY A 159 -27.54 4.78 41.23
CA GLY A 159 -28.44 3.67 40.88
C GLY A 159 -29.12 3.78 39.52
N ARG A 160 -29.29 2.63 38.86
CA ARG A 160 -29.98 2.46 37.57
C ARG A 160 -31.51 2.42 37.76
N PRO A 161 -32.30 3.01 36.86
CA PRO A 161 -33.75 2.81 36.85
C PRO A 161 -34.16 1.46 36.23
N ALA A 162 -35.31 0.96 36.67
CA ALA A 162 -35.87 -0.34 36.32
C ALA A 162 -36.39 -0.42 34.86
N PRO A 163 -36.41 -1.63 34.24
CA PRO A 163 -36.87 -1.81 32.86
C PRO A 163 -38.40 -1.87 32.76
N VAL A 164 -38.93 -1.17 31.75
CA VAL A 164 -40.34 -1.22 31.34
C VAL A 164 -40.56 -2.42 30.41
N GLY A 165 -41.58 -3.23 30.71
CA GLY A 165 -41.89 -4.48 30.03
C GLY A 165 -42.31 -4.32 28.57
N GLN A 166 -41.86 -5.26 27.73
CA GLN A 166 -42.35 -5.43 26.36
C GLN A 166 -43.20 -6.69 26.23
N ALA A 167 -44.32 -6.49 25.54
CA ALA A 167 -45.35 -7.47 25.24
C ALA A 167 -44.91 -8.49 24.18
N SER A 168 -45.45 -9.70 24.30
CA SER A 168 -45.28 -10.83 23.38
C SER A 168 -46.01 -10.63 22.04
N PRO A 169 -45.56 -11.31 20.97
CA PRO A 169 -46.51 -11.82 19.99
C PRO A 169 -46.33 -13.32 19.65
N LYS A 170 -47.44 -14.03 19.92
CA LYS A 170 -48.10 -15.13 19.20
C LYS A 170 -47.33 -15.98 18.18
N GLN A 171 -47.34 -17.28 18.48
CA GLN A 171 -47.12 -18.43 17.61
C GLN A 171 -48.08 -18.48 16.41
N LYS A 172 -47.56 -18.90 15.24
CA LYS A 172 -48.31 -19.71 14.26
C LYS A 172 -47.43 -20.85 13.72
N LYS A 173 -48.01 -22.05 13.69
CA LYS A 173 -47.50 -23.35 13.27
C LYS A 173 -47.81 -23.63 11.78
N ALA A 174 -47.17 -24.71 11.30
CA ALA A 174 -47.41 -25.57 10.11
C ALA A 174 -46.55 -25.20 8.89
N ALA A 175 -45.51 -25.96 8.50
CA ALA A 175 -45.42 -27.37 8.08
C ALA A 175 -46.00 -27.66 6.69
N GLN A 176 -45.13 -27.92 5.70
CA GLN A 176 -45.18 -29.04 4.75
C GLN A 176 -44.14 -28.87 3.61
N SER A 177 -43.14 -29.75 3.60
CA SER A 177 -42.52 -30.34 2.39
C SER A 177 -43.26 -31.66 2.10
N PRO A 178 -43.11 -32.38 0.95
CA PRO A 178 -42.02 -32.29 -0.04
C PRO A 178 -42.44 -32.43 -1.53
N ALA A 179 -41.56 -32.09 -2.47
CA ALA A 179 -41.49 -32.75 -3.78
C ALA A 179 -40.11 -32.58 -4.42
N ARG A 180 -39.44 -33.72 -4.56
CA ARG A 180 -38.15 -33.93 -5.22
C ARG A 180 -38.43 -34.09 -6.71
N VAL A 181 -37.99 -33.13 -7.53
CA VAL A 181 -37.97 -33.25 -9.00
C VAL A 181 -36.51 -33.21 -9.44
N ASN A 182 -36.03 -34.38 -9.87
CA ASN A 182 -34.83 -34.52 -10.68
C ASN A 182 -35.16 -34.05 -12.10
N SER A 183 -34.53 -32.97 -12.54
CA SER A 183 -34.43 -32.66 -13.98
C SER A 183 -32.99 -32.31 -14.31
N ASN A 184 -32.40 -33.17 -15.14
CA ASN A 184 -31.17 -32.95 -15.89
C ASN A 184 -31.11 -31.51 -16.40
N ARG A 185 -30.10 -30.75 -15.98
CA ARG A 185 -29.82 -29.42 -16.49
C ARG A 185 -28.50 -29.50 -17.24
N SER A 186 -28.63 -29.54 -18.55
CA SER A 186 -27.61 -29.16 -19.52
C SER A 186 -26.96 -27.83 -19.10
N ASP A 187 -25.63 -27.80 -19.19
CA ASP A 187 -24.77 -26.64 -18.94
C ASP A 187 -25.07 -25.50 -19.93
N GLU A 188 -26.13 -24.77 -19.63
CA GLU A 188 -26.42 -23.46 -20.20
C GLU A 188 -26.04 -22.46 -19.11
N SER A 189 -24.83 -21.90 -19.25
CA SER A 189 -24.26 -20.84 -18.42
C SER A 189 -25.12 -19.58 -18.57
N THR A 190 -26.27 -19.61 -17.89
CA THR A 190 -27.14 -18.46 -17.71
C THR A 190 -26.24 -17.41 -17.07
N GLN A 191 -26.00 -16.31 -17.80
CA GLN A 191 -25.46 -15.07 -17.23
C GLN A 191 -26.42 -14.65 -16.12
N SER A 192 -26.22 -15.23 -14.95
CA SER A 192 -26.91 -14.93 -13.71
C SER A 192 -26.55 -13.49 -13.40
N THR A 193 -27.41 -12.59 -13.88
CA THR A 193 -27.93 -11.47 -13.11
C THR A 193 -26.86 -10.69 -12.35
N SER A 194 -26.02 -9.99 -13.11
CA SER A 194 -25.15 -8.89 -12.64
C SER A 194 -25.88 -7.88 -11.73
N GLU A 195 -27.22 -7.91 -11.72
CA GLU A 195 -28.09 -6.97 -11.01
C GLU A 195 -28.92 -7.56 -9.87
N GLU A 196 -28.89 -8.87 -9.61
CA GLU A 196 -29.72 -9.47 -8.55
C GLU A 196 -29.37 -8.98 -7.13
N TRP A 197 -28.09 -8.73 -6.87
CA TRP A 197 -27.63 -8.19 -5.59
C TRP A 197 -28.06 -6.74 -5.40
N ILE A 198 -28.26 -5.97 -6.50
CA ILE A 198 -28.67 -4.57 -6.45
C ILE A 198 -30.07 -4.48 -5.86
N VAL A 199 -31.01 -5.26 -6.39
CA VAL A 199 -32.39 -5.32 -5.89
C VAL A 199 -32.42 -5.73 -4.40
N LYS A 200 -31.59 -6.69 -4.00
CA LYS A 200 -31.48 -7.12 -2.60
C LYS A 200 -30.86 -6.05 -1.70
N ALA A 201 -29.89 -5.29 -2.20
CA ALA A 201 -29.24 -4.20 -1.47
C ALA A 201 -30.16 -2.98 -1.31
N GLU A 202 -30.93 -2.63 -2.36
CA GLU A 202 -31.93 -1.55 -2.32
C GLU A 202 -33.07 -1.85 -1.34
N GLN A 203 -33.41 -3.13 -1.13
CA GLN A 203 -34.39 -3.57 -0.14
C GLN A 203 -33.83 -3.60 1.30
N ASP A 204 -32.51 -3.56 1.49
CA ASP A 204 -31.87 -3.56 2.80
C ASP A 204 -31.68 -2.12 3.29
N GLU A 205 -32.38 -1.75 4.37
CA GLU A 205 -32.35 -0.40 4.97
C GLU A 205 -30.92 0.12 5.26
N GLN A 206 -29.95 -0.77 5.52
CA GLN A 206 -28.58 -0.36 5.82
C GLN A 206 -27.66 -0.31 4.58
N LEU A 207 -28.04 -0.95 3.48
CA LEU A 207 -27.21 -1.04 2.27
C LEU A 207 -27.75 -0.17 1.13
N ALA A 208 -29.03 0.22 1.15
CA ALA A 208 -29.67 1.00 0.11
C ALA A 208 -28.88 2.28 -0.23
N ASP A 209 -28.42 3.00 0.80
CA ASP A 209 -27.62 4.23 0.65
C ASP A 209 -26.21 3.99 0.08
N PHE A 210 -25.73 2.74 0.05
CA PHE A 210 -24.38 2.37 -0.37
C PHE A 210 -24.34 1.63 -1.71
N VAL A 211 -25.47 1.42 -2.37
CA VAL A 211 -25.54 0.65 -3.64
C VAL A 211 -24.57 1.21 -4.68
N PHE A 212 -24.54 2.54 -4.87
CA PHE A 212 -23.64 3.18 -5.83
C PHE A 212 -22.17 3.06 -5.42
N ALA A 213 -21.86 3.17 -4.12
CA ALA A 213 -20.51 2.99 -3.61
C ALA A 213 -20.01 1.56 -3.82
N ILE A 214 -20.87 0.56 -3.61
CA ILE A 214 -20.56 -0.86 -3.85
C ILE A 214 -20.35 -1.12 -5.34
N LYS A 215 -21.23 -0.59 -6.22
CA LYS A 215 -21.04 -0.69 -7.69
C LYS A 215 -19.69 -0.11 -8.10
N PHE A 216 -19.36 1.07 -7.60
CA PHE A 216 -18.10 1.77 -7.87
C PHE A 216 -16.89 0.95 -7.38
N ALA A 217 -16.95 0.40 -6.17
CA ALA A 217 -15.91 -0.45 -5.61
C ALA A 217 -15.70 -1.73 -6.42
N LYS A 218 -16.77 -2.37 -6.92
CA LYS A 218 -16.67 -3.54 -7.81
C LYS A 218 -16.02 -3.18 -9.14
N PHE A 219 -16.43 -2.07 -9.74
CA PHE A 219 -15.91 -1.64 -11.04
C PHE A 219 -14.40 -1.39 -11.02
N TYR A 220 -13.91 -0.70 -9.99
CA TYR A 220 -12.47 -0.41 -9.83
C TYR A 220 -11.72 -1.44 -8.98
N ASN A 221 -12.34 -2.57 -8.65
CA ASN A 221 -11.77 -3.64 -7.84
C ASN A 221 -11.07 -3.13 -6.56
N PHE A 222 -11.80 -2.35 -5.76
CA PHE A 222 -11.27 -1.80 -4.51
C PHE A 222 -10.88 -2.90 -3.52
N PRO A 223 -9.98 -2.61 -2.56
CA PRO A 223 -9.72 -3.49 -1.44
C PRO A 223 -11.01 -3.89 -0.71
N SER A 224 -10.99 -5.09 -0.13
CA SER A 224 -12.08 -5.61 0.68
C SER A 224 -12.35 -4.74 1.92
N LEU A 225 -13.60 -4.73 2.36
CA LEU A 225 -14.01 -3.97 3.56
C LEU A 225 -13.24 -4.41 4.81
N THR A 226 -12.91 -5.70 4.93
CA THR A 226 -12.09 -6.22 6.04
C THR A 226 -10.71 -5.57 6.07
N ARG A 227 -10.05 -5.46 4.91
CA ARG A 227 -8.77 -4.78 4.79
C ARG A 227 -8.87 -3.30 5.14
N ILE A 228 -9.94 -2.61 4.68
CA ILE A 228 -10.16 -1.19 4.97
C ILE A 228 -10.43 -0.94 6.46
N TYR A 229 -11.19 -1.82 7.10
CA TYR A 229 -11.57 -1.73 8.51
C TYR A 229 -10.36 -1.62 9.45
N TYR A 230 -9.29 -2.37 9.18
CA TYR A 230 -8.08 -2.35 10.01
C TYR A 230 -7.31 -1.01 9.99
N TYR A 231 -7.53 -0.16 8.98
CA TYR A 231 -6.92 1.17 8.95
C TYR A 231 -7.56 2.19 9.91
N ASP A 232 -8.54 1.79 10.72
CA ASP A 232 -8.97 2.56 11.90
C ASP A 232 -8.09 2.28 13.15
N GLN A 233 -6.93 1.62 12.98
CA GLN A 233 -5.91 1.43 14.02
C GLN A 233 -4.60 2.14 13.66
N ILE A 234 -3.99 2.81 14.64
CA ILE A 234 -2.78 3.62 14.40
C ILE A 234 -1.55 2.75 14.11
N GLU A 235 -1.45 1.58 14.73
CA GLU A 235 -0.37 0.60 14.56
C GLU A 235 -0.33 0.12 13.10
N VAL A 236 -1.51 -0.19 12.55
CA VAL A 236 -1.68 -0.62 11.17
C VAL A 236 -1.29 0.49 10.19
N VAL A 237 -1.74 1.72 10.47
CA VAL A 237 -1.41 2.89 9.64
C VAL A 237 0.09 3.21 9.69
N TYR A 238 0.71 3.16 10.86
CA TYR A 238 2.16 3.33 11.00
C TYR A 238 2.91 2.24 10.22
N TRP A 239 2.52 0.98 10.39
CA TRP A 239 3.15 -0.13 9.68
C TRP A 239 3.10 0.10 8.17
N ARG A 240 1.91 0.45 7.65
CA ARG A 240 1.71 0.73 6.23
C ARG A 240 2.56 1.90 5.75
N LEU A 241 2.63 2.99 6.52
CA LEU A 241 3.50 4.14 6.23
C LEU A 241 4.98 3.72 6.13
N LYS A 242 5.46 2.87 7.04
CA LYS A 242 6.87 2.41 7.03
C LYS A 242 7.22 1.60 5.79
N GLN A 243 6.25 0.90 5.19
CA GLN A 243 6.49 0.13 3.96
C GLN A 243 6.59 0.99 2.69
N MET A 244 6.17 2.27 2.76
CA MET A 244 6.19 3.15 1.59
C MET A 244 7.62 3.51 1.17
N ARG A 245 8.04 3.02 0.01
CA ARG A 245 9.37 3.31 -0.56
C ARG A 245 9.56 4.80 -0.86
N PHE A 246 8.48 5.48 -1.26
CA PHE A 246 8.52 6.88 -1.67
C PHE A 246 8.43 7.87 -0.51
N LEU A 247 8.07 7.42 0.70
CA LEU A 247 7.86 8.30 1.86
C LEU A 247 9.04 9.24 2.17
N PRO A 248 10.31 8.81 2.11
CA PRO A 248 11.46 9.70 2.34
C PRO A 248 11.62 10.82 1.30
N ASN A 249 11.00 10.70 0.12
CA ASN A 249 11.10 11.67 -0.97
C ASN A 249 9.96 12.70 -0.94
N ILE A 250 8.85 12.43 -0.24
CA ILE A 250 7.73 13.37 -0.13
C ILE A 250 8.18 14.75 0.39
N PRO A 251 9.04 14.88 1.42
CA PRO A 251 9.48 16.18 1.94
C PRO A 251 10.18 17.09 0.91
N THR A 252 10.76 16.52 -0.15
CA THR A 252 11.41 17.29 -1.23
C THR A 252 10.48 17.53 -2.43
N LEU A 253 9.53 16.62 -2.68
CA LEU A 253 8.70 16.63 -3.90
C LEU A 253 7.28 17.17 -3.69
N TYR A 254 6.81 17.40 -2.46
CA TYR A 254 5.43 17.79 -2.21
C TYR A 254 4.99 19.07 -2.94
N LYS A 255 5.94 19.97 -3.24
CA LYS A 255 5.65 21.26 -3.89
C LYS A 255 5.17 21.12 -5.33
N ASP A 256 5.54 20.04 -5.99
CA ASP A 256 5.16 19.77 -7.38
C ASP A 256 3.79 19.09 -7.49
N THR A 257 3.14 18.85 -6.35
CA THR A 257 1.85 18.15 -6.29
C THR A 257 0.67 19.12 -6.41
N ILE A 258 -0.43 18.61 -6.97
CA ILE A 258 -1.70 19.34 -7.03
C ILE A 258 -2.24 19.68 -5.62
N PHE A 259 -1.94 18.87 -4.61
CA PHE A 259 -2.37 19.12 -3.23
C PHE A 259 -1.72 20.38 -2.65
N TYR A 260 -0.41 20.55 -2.87
CA TYR A 260 0.28 21.76 -2.43
C TYR A 260 -0.19 22.98 -3.22
N HIS A 261 -0.39 22.86 -4.52
CA HIS A 261 -0.95 23.94 -5.34
C HIS A 261 -2.32 24.41 -4.80
N ASN A 262 -3.24 23.47 -4.54
CA ASN A 262 -4.57 23.75 -3.98
C ASN A 262 -4.50 24.27 -2.54
N PHE A 263 -3.55 23.82 -1.72
CA PHE A 263 -3.27 24.36 -0.39
C PHE A 263 -2.85 25.83 -0.48
N ARG A 264 -1.84 26.14 -1.30
CA ARG A 264 -1.31 27.48 -1.49
C ARG A 264 -2.38 28.45 -1.97
N HIS A 265 -3.15 28.04 -2.97
CA HIS A 265 -4.24 28.86 -3.49
C HIS A 265 -5.30 29.17 -2.43
N ARG A 266 -5.72 28.17 -1.63
CA ARG A 266 -6.73 28.36 -0.58
C ARG A 266 -6.28 29.24 0.58
N HIS A 267 -5.02 29.15 0.99
CA HIS A 267 -4.53 29.94 2.13
C HIS A 267 -4.04 31.33 1.71
N ALA A 268 -3.53 31.52 0.49
CA ALA A 268 -3.25 32.85 -0.05
C ALA A 268 -4.54 33.68 -0.21
N ALA A 269 -5.64 33.05 -0.69
CA ALA A 269 -6.94 33.71 -0.84
C ALA A 269 -7.51 34.28 0.48
N LYS A 270 -7.16 33.67 1.62
CA LYS A 270 -7.61 34.13 2.93
C LYS A 270 -6.91 35.41 3.37
N GLU A 271 -5.67 35.63 2.96
CA GLU A 271 -4.93 36.85 3.27
C GLU A 271 -5.48 38.04 2.48
N ASP A 272 -5.82 37.82 1.21
CA ASP A 272 -6.28 38.89 0.31
C ASP A 272 -7.78 39.21 0.41
N GLY A 273 -8.56 38.39 1.14
CA GLY A 273 -10.02 38.51 1.23
C GLY A 273 -10.76 38.31 -0.10
N LYS A 274 -10.06 37.91 -1.17
CA LYS A 274 -10.60 37.71 -2.52
C LYS A 274 -10.86 36.22 -2.76
N ARG A 275 -12.03 35.90 -3.32
CA ARG A 275 -12.29 34.57 -3.88
C ARG A 275 -11.48 34.45 -5.18
N HIS A 276 -10.46 33.60 -5.18
CA HIS A 276 -9.74 33.30 -6.41
C HIS A 276 -10.43 32.13 -7.15
N GLU A 277 -10.65 32.29 -8.45
CA GLU A 277 -11.35 31.31 -9.30
C GLU A 277 -10.46 30.13 -9.76
N HIS A 278 -9.13 30.21 -9.56
CA HIS A 278 -8.18 29.19 -10.03
C HIS A 278 -7.99 28.00 -9.08
N PHE A 279 -9.06 27.59 -8.39
CA PHE A 279 -9.04 26.28 -7.74
C PHE A 279 -9.02 25.22 -8.85
N ARG A 280 -7.97 24.41 -8.95
CA ARG A 280 -8.00 23.23 -9.83
C ARG A 280 -9.03 22.26 -9.26
N HIS A 281 -10.26 22.43 -9.71
CA HIS A 281 -11.33 21.46 -9.51
C HIS A 281 -10.91 20.20 -10.26
N LEU A 282 -10.45 19.19 -9.52
CA LEU A 282 -10.44 17.84 -10.03
C LEU A 282 -11.91 17.47 -10.25
N LYS A 283 -12.30 17.36 -11.52
CA LYS A 283 -13.61 16.79 -11.87
C LYS A 283 -13.66 15.41 -11.23
N GLU A 284 -14.77 15.08 -10.59
CA GLU A 284 -15.00 13.68 -10.21
C GLU A 284 -14.85 12.81 -11.46
N PRO A 285 -14.46 11.53 -11.31
CA PRO A 285 -14.57 10.62 -12.43
C PRO A 285 -16.01 10.73 -12.94
N ASP A 286 -16.19 10.73 -14.25
CA ASP A 286 -17.48 10.45 -14.86
C ASP A 286 -17.83 9.01 -14.46
N SER A 287 -18.25 8.86 -13.21
CA SER A 287 -18.56 7.59 -12.58
C SER A 287 -19.91 7.06 -13.06
N ASP A 288 -20.53 7.81 -13.96
CA ASP A 288 -21.61 7.35 -14.80
C ASP A 288 -20.92 6.82 -16.07
N VAL A 289 -20.30 5.65 -15.91
CA VAL A 289 -20.09 4.73 -17.02
C VAL A 289 -21.47 4.53 -17.63
N GLU A 290 -21.73 5.23 -18.73
CA GLU A 290 -22.91 5.14 -19.60
C GLU A 290 -24.27 5.10 -18.88
N GLY A 291 -24.85 6.28 -18.63
CA GLY A 291 -26.32 6.40 -18.52
C GLY A 291 -26.94 6.42 -17.13
N ALA A 292 -26.16 6.46 -16.04
CA ALA A 292 -26.73 6.82 -14.74
C ALA A 292 -27.04 8.33 -14.74
N GLU A 293 -28.32 8.70 -14.72
CA GLU A 293 -28.74 10.08 -14.57
C GLU A 293 -28.08 10.70 -13.33
N ARG A 294 -27.41 11.85 -13.49
CA ARG A 294 -26.89 12.62 -12.35
C ARG A 294 -28.04 12.91 -11.40
N ASP A 295 -28.00 12.36 -10.19
CA ASP A 295 -29.02 12.64 -9.19
C ASP A 295 -28.93 14.13 -8.78
N PRO A 296 -29.93 14.97 -9.10
CA PRO A 296 -29.88 16.40 -8.83
C PRO A 296 -29.81 16.74 -7.34
N LYS A 297 -30.17 15.79 -6.44
CA LYS A 297 -30.00 15.98 -4.99
C LYS A 297 -28.53 16.10 -4.56
N TYR A 298 -27.59 15.73 -5.41
CA TYR A 298 -26.17 15.61 -5.06
C TYR A 298 -25.32 16.82 -5.47
N ASP A 299 -25.86 17.75 -6.27
CA ASP A 299 -25.20 18.99 -6.71
C ASP A 299 -25.41 20.17 -5.73
N GLY A 300 -25.90 19.90 -4.51
CA GLY A 300 -26.06 20.91 -3.46
C GLY A 300 -24.72 21.52 -3.03
N ASP A 301 -24.62 22.83 -3.19
CA ASP A 301 -23.49 23.79 -3.11
C ASP A 301 -22.56 23.79 -1.86
N GLY A 302 -22.40 22.67 -1.13
CA GLY A 302 -21.69 22.68 0.15
C GLY A 302 -20.97 21.41 0.58
N VAL A 303 -21.10 20.28 -0.12
CA VAL A 303 -20.41 19.06 0.28
C VAL A 303 -18.94 19.15 -0.13
N LYS A 304 -18.07 19.50 0.83
CA LYS A 304 -16.62 19.55 0.60
C LYS A 304 -16.10 18.18 0.18
N LYS A 305 -15.72 18.05 -1.09
CA LYS A 305 -14.99 16.88 -1.60
C LYS A 305 -13.75 16.66 -0.76
N SER A 306 -13.59 15.43 -0.29
CA SER A 306 -12.54 15.04 0.63
C SER A 306 -11.50 14.22 -0.13
N PRO A 307 -10.20 14.58 -0.10
CA PRO A 307 -9.15 13.96 -0.92
C PRO A 307 -8.66 12.63 -0.32
N TYR A 308 -9.56 11.81 0.22
CA TYR A 308 -9.17 10.65 1.02
C TYR A 308 -9.80 9.33 0.56
N ALA A 309 -10.66 9.33 -0.48
CA ALA A 309 -11.33 8.14 -1.03
C ALA A 309 -11.80 7.17 0.05
N TYR A 310 -11.49 5.88 -0.12
CA TYR A 310 -11.79 4.81 0.83
C TYR A 310 -10.79 4.74 2.01
N TYR A 311 -9.84 5.67 2.10
CA TYR A 311 -8.92 5.87 3.22
C TYR A 311 -9.34 7.01 4.16
N ALA A 312 -10.60 7.45 4.07
CA ALA A 312 -11.12 8.57 4.86
C ALA A 312 -10.94 8.43 6.39
N PHE A 313 -10.85 7.21 6.94
CA PHE A 313 -10.61 7.00 8.37
C PHE A 313 -9.14 6.98 8.74
N ALA A 314 -8.29 6.48 7.84
CA ALA A 314 -6.85 6.44 8.04
C ALA A 314 -6.27 7.85 8.18
N LYS A 315 -6.89 8.86 7.55
CA LYS A 315 -6.38 10.25 7.51
C LYS A 315 -5.96 10.82 8.88
N LYS A 316 -6.73 10.55 9.95
CA LYS A 316 -6.44 11.08 11.30
C LYS A 316 -5.19 10.42 11.87
N PHE A 317 -5.02 9.12 11.63
CA PHE A 317 -3.87 8.35 12.08
C PHE A 317 -2.64 8.63 11.22
N ILE A 318 -2.79 8.77 9.90
CA ILE A 318 -1.70 9.20 9.02
C ILE A 318 -1.19 10.57 9.48
N GLN A 319 -2.11 11.52 9.74
CA GLN A 319 -1.74 12.83 10.30
C GLN A 319 -1.02 12.69 11.64
N GLN A 320 -1.51 11.86 12.56
CA GLN A 320 -0.85 11.62 13.86
C GLN A 320 0.55 11.06 13.68
N CYS A 321 0.74 10.00 12.88
CA CYS A 321 2.06 9.45 12.58
C CYS A 321 3.01 10.49 12.00
N ILE A 322 2.52 11.43 11.18
CA ILE A 322 3.32 12.49 10.56
C ILE A 322 3.63 13.64 11.53
N THR A 323 2.76 13.92 12.50
CA THR A 323 2.84 15.18 13.27
C THR A 323 3.15 14.99 14.75
N ASP A 324 2.91 13.80 15.29
CA ASP A 324 3.04 13.50 16.71
C ASP A 324 4.31 12.66 16.98
N PRO A 325 5.32 13.22 17.68
CA PRO A 325 6.55 12.51 18.00
C PRO A 325 6.35 11.30 18.92
N THR A 326 5.19 11.18 19.58
CA THR A 326 4.86 9.99 20.38
C THR A 326 4.42 8.80 19.51
N CYS A 327 3.96 9.06 18.30
CA CYS A 327 3.52 8.04 17.35
C CYS A 327 4.68 7.54 16.48
N SER A 328 5.64 8.41 16.15
CA SER A 328 6.82 8.10 15.35
C SER A 328 7.97 9.03 15.73
N SER A 329 9.17 8.49 15.89
CA SER A 329 10.37 9.30 16.14
C SER A 329 10.90 9.98 14.87
N SER A 330 10.67 9.36 13.70
CA SER A 330 11.31 9.74 12.44
C SER A 330 10.44 10.64 11.58
N PHE A 331 9.15 10.32 11.42
CA PHE A 331 8.28 11.05 10.49
C PHE A 331 8.04 12.51 10.92
N PRO A 332 7.72 12.82 12.20
CA PRO A 332 7.50 14.19 12.62
C PRO A 332 8.74 15.05 12.45
N VAL A 333 9.93 14.54 12.77
CA VAL A 333 11.19 15.27 12.57
C VAL A 333 11.42 15.54 11.08
N MET A 334 11.23 14.54 10.23
CA MET A 334 11.44 14.64 8.78
C MET A 334 10.50 15.68 8.14
N PHE A 335 9.20 15.57 8.40
CA PHE A 335 8.20 16.47 7.80
C PHE A 335 8.24 17.87 8.42
N LYS A 336 8.52 17.99 9.73
CA LYS A 336 8.66 19.29 10.39
C LYS A 336 9.86 20.07 9.83
N LYS A 337 10.98 19.39 9.59
CA LYS A 337 12.16 20.00 8.95
C LYS A 337 11.84 20.56 7.57
N ALA A 338 11.05 19.87 6.75
CA ALA A 338 10.63 20.37 5.45
C ALA A 338 9.65 21.54 5.56
N TYR A 339 8.67 21.46 6.47
CA TYR A 339 7.73 22.54 6.76
C TYR A 339 8.46 23.84 7.20
N ASP A 340 9.45 23.72 8.10
CA ASP A 340 10.21 24.87 8.59
C ASP A 340 11.17 25.43 7.53
N ARG A 341 11.88 24.55 6.80
CA ARG A 341 12.79 24.95 5.71
C ARG A 341 12.08 25.77 4.63
N ASN A 342 10.84 25.44 4.33
CA ASN A 342 10.07 26.06 3.25
C ASN A 342 9.17 27.23 3.72
N ASP A 343 9.29 27.61 5.00
CA ASP A 343 8.50 28.66 5.64
C ASP A 343 7.00 28.49 5.41
N GLU A 344 6.50 27.26 5.60
CA GLU A 344 5.08 26.95 5.38
C GLU A 344 4.17 27.51 6.50
N LYS A 345 4.78 27.91 7.63
CA LYS A 345 4.10 28.55 8.77
C LYS A 345 3.38 29.84 8.41
N ARG A 346 3.77 30.51 7.32
CA ARG A 346 3.07 31.70 6.82
C ARG A 346 1.68 31.38 6.27
N PHE A 347 1.41 30.14 5.85
CA PHE A 347 0.11 29.76 5.28
C PHE A 347 -0.80 29.07 6.28
N ALA A 348 -0.27 28.08 7.02
CA ALA A 348 -1.07 27.30 7.96
C ALA A 348 -0.18 26.65 9.02
N SER A 349 -0.81 26.11 10.07
CA SER A 349 -0.10 25.30 11.08
C SER A 349 0.51 24.03 10.47
N PHE A 350 1.54 23.47 11.11
CA PHE A 350 2.17 22.20 10.69
C PHE A 350 1.15 21.07 10.55
N ARG A 351 0.22 20.97 11.51
CA ARG A 351 -0.84 19.96 11.51
C ARG A 351 -1.82 20.13 10.34
N THR A 352 -2.15 21.37 9.99
CA THR A 352 -3.01 21.70 8.85
C THR A 352 -2.31 21.42 7.53
N TRP A 353 -1.05 21.84 7.38
CA TRP A 353 -0.23 21.55 6.20
C TRP A 353 -0.08 20.04 5.98
N ALA A 354 0.23 19.28 7.03
CA ALA A 354 0.33 17.83 6.94
C ALA A 354 -0.99 17.20 6.46
N LEU A 355 -2.14 17.65 6.99
CA LEU A 355 -3.46 17.11 6.62
C LEU A 355 -3.89 17.42 5.19
N GLU A 356 -3.58 18.62 4.71
CA GLU A 356 -4.05 19.10 3.41
C GLU A 356 -3.07 18.83 2.28
N VAL A 357 -1.80 18.57 2.58
CA VAL A 357 -0.74 18.35 1.59
C VAL A 357 -0.17 16.94 1.70
N ILE A 358 0.39 16.57 2.84
CA ILE A 358 1.14 15.31 2.98
C ILE A 358 0.22 14.09 3.03
N VAL A 359 -0.86 14.14 3.81
CA VAL A 359 -1.81 13.03 3.96
C VAL A 359 -2.43 12.63 2.60
N PRO A 360 -2.88 13.56 1.73
CA PRO A 360 -3.33 13.22 0.40
C PRO A 360 -2.25 12.58 -0.50
N ILE A 361 -0.98 13.00 -0.40
CA ILE A 361 0.12 12.38 -1.16
C ILE A 361 0.33 10.94 -0.70
N VAL A 362 0.32 10.70 0.62
CA VAL A 362 0.40 9.35 1.19
C VAL A 362 -0.74 8.47 0.67
N ILE A 363 -1.97 8.98 0.72
CA ILE A 363 -3.15 8.23 0.25
C ILE A 363 -3.06 7.96 -1.25
N MET A 364 -2.55 8.90 -2.05
CA MET A 364 -2.34 8.67 -3.47
C MET A 364 -1.41 7.48 -3.73
N ASP A 365 -0.29 7.41 -3.01
CA ASP A 365 0.66 6.31 -3.13
C ASP A 365 0.02 4.97 -2.70
N TRP A 366 -0.78 4.97 -1.62
CA TRP A 366 -1.54 3.79 -1.22
C TRP A 366 -2.56 3.34 -2.27
N LEU A 367 -3.24 4.29 -2.92
CA LEU A 367 -4.16 4.01 -4.03
C LEU A 367 -3.40 3.39 -5.23
N LYS A 368 -2.21 3.90 -5.57
CA LYS A 368 -1.36 3.34 -6.63
C LYS A 368 -0.97 1.88 -6.37
N GLU A 369 -0.68 1.55 -5.11
CA GLU A 369 -0.36 0.17 -4.72
C GLU A 369 -1.59 -0.74 -4.78
N ASP A 370 -2.73 -0.29 -4.25
CA ASP A 370 -3.95 -1.10 -4.19
C ASP A 370 -4.58 -1.30 -5.57
N LEU A 371 -4.59 -0.25 -6.38
CA LEU A 371 -5.23 -0.20 -7.68
C LEU A 371 -4.16 -0.26 -8.78
N ILE A 372 -3.18 -1.16 -8.62
CA ILE A 372 -2.04 -1.34 -9.54
C ILE A 372 -2.45 -1.56 -11.00
N HIS A 373 -3.68 -2.03 -11.24
CA HIS A 373 -4.25 -2.23 -12.57
C HIS A 373 -4.68 -0.90 -13.23
N LEU A 374 -4.94 0.15 -12.45
CA LEU A 374 -5.18 1.51 -12.91
C LEU A 374 -3.84 2.24 -13.04
N ARG A 375 -3.28 2.25 -14.25
CA ARG A 375 -2.00 2.92 -14.55
C ARG A 375 -2.12 4.44 -14.74
N ASP A 376 -3.34 4.96 -14.70
CA ASP A 376 -3.64 6.36 -14.98
C ASP A 376 -3.74 7.17 -13.67
N ASP A 377 -2.76 8.06 -13.46
CA ASP A 377 -2.70 8.95 -12.31
C ASP A 377 -3.91 9.90 -12.25
N ASP A 378 -4.49 10.29 -13.38
CA ASP A 378 -5.70 11.13 -13.41
C ASP A 378 -6.92 10.33 -12.93
N MET A 379 -7.01 9.05 -13.27
CA MET A 379 -8.05 8.16 -12.76
C MET A 379 -7.91 7.93 -11.25
N LEU A 380 -6.69 7.78 -10.75
CA LEU A 380 -6.44 7.64 -9.31
C LEU A 380 -6.77 8.93 -8.55
N LEU A 381 -6.44 10.09 -9.09
CA LEU A 381 -6.88 11.38 -8.55
C LEU A 381 -8.40 11.47 -8.51
N ARG A 382 -9.08 11.08 -9.59
CA ARG A 382 -10.54 11.02 -9.64
C ARG A 382 -11.10 10.12 -8.53
N ILE A 383 -10.57 8.91 -8.35
CA ILE A 383 -10.96 8.01 -7.26
C ILE A 383 -10.68 8.64 -5.90
N GLN A 384 -9.52 9.28 -5.71
CA GLN A 384 -9.11 9.92 -4.46
C GLN A 384 -10.13 10.96 -3.96
N PHE A 385 -10.70 11.72 -4.88
CA PHE A 385 -11.71 12.75 -4.60
C PHE A 385 -13.15 12.25 -4.74
N SER A 386 -13.36 10.96 -5.08
CA SER A 386 -14.67 10.38 -5.29
C SER A 386 -15.44 10.25 -3.98
N ARG A 387 -16.63 10.86 -3.94
CA ARG A 387 -17.59 10.67 -2.84
C ARG A 387 -17.97 9.19 -2.67
N ARG A 388 -18.19 8.46 -3.78
CA ARG A 388 -18.54 7.03 -3.76
C ARG A 388 -17.46 6.18 -3.11
N ALA A 389 -16.18 6.52 -3.32
CA ALA A 389 -15.08 5.86 -2.64
C ALA A 389 -15.08 6.14 -1.12
N SER A 390 -15.41 7.36 -0.72
CA SER A 390 -15.58 7.69 0.71
C SER A 390 -16.80 7.03 1.34
N GLU A 391 -17.91 6.89 0.63
CA GLU A 391 -19.10 6.15 1.07
C GLU A 391 -18.80 4.65 1.20
N TYR A 392 -17.99 4.08 0.30
CA TYR A 392 -17.53 2.70 0.41
C TYR A 392 -16.73 2.47 1.71
N ALA A 393 -15.88 3.43 2.09
CA ALA A 393 -15.27 3.38 3.41
C ALA A 393 -16.31 3.50 4.53
N GLN A 394 -17.28 4.41 4.45
CA GLN A 394 -18.35 4.53 5.45
C GLN A 394 -19.11 3.22 5.70
N LEU A 395 -19.23 2.36 4.70
CA LEU A 395 -19.77 1.01 4.86
C LEU A 395 -18.95 0.15 5.85
N ALA A 396 -17.62 0.29 5.88
CA ALA A 396 -16.78 -0.40 6.88
C ALA A 396 -16.95 0.17 8.30
N LYS A 397 -17.53 1.37 8.45
CA LYS A 397 -17.72 2.05 9.75
C LYS A 397 -19.18 2.09 10.21
N SER A 398 -20.13 1.63 9.39
CA SER A 398 -21.55 1.73 9.71
C SER A 398 -21.95 0.77 10.84
N GLY A 399 -21.81 1.23 12.07
CA GLY A 399 -22.25 0.51 13.26
C GLY A 399 -21.48 -0.79 13.52
N ASN A 400 -22.20 -1.91 13.52
CA ASN A 400 -21.61 -3.22 13.79
C ASN A 400 -21.08 -3.82 12.48
N PHE A 401 -19.76 -3.73 12.29
CA PHE A 401 -19.06 -4.20 11.09
C PHE A 401 -19.42 -5.64 10.71
N ASP A 402 -19.47 -6.56 11.68
CA ASP A 402 -19.84 -7.95 11.43
C ASP A 402 -21.25 -8.08 10.86
N LYS A 403 -22.21 -7.26 11.31
CA LYS A 403 -23.57 -7.27 10.75
C LYS A 403 -23.58 -6.81 9.30
N VAL A 404 -22.81 -5.78 8.95
CA VAL A 404 -22.69 -5.30 7.57
C VAL A 404 -22.08 -6.38 6.68
N CYS A 405 -20.98 -7.00 7.12
CA CYS A 405 -20.33 -8.12 6.44
C CYS A 405 -21.30 -9.29 6.20
N ASN A 406 -22.05 -9.69 7.24
CA ASN A 406 -23.03 -10.77 7.14
C ASN A 406 -24.21 -10.43 6.20
N ARG A 407 -24.61 -9.15 6.10
CA ARG A 407 -25.65 -8.71 5.15
C ARG A 407 -25.14 -8.78 3.71
N LEU A 408 -23.95 -8.23 3.46
CA LEU A 408 -23.30 -8.27 2.13
C LEU A 408 -23.10 -9.71 1.65
N GLN A 409 -22.63 -10.61 2.53
CA GLN A 409 -22.50 -12.03 2.19
C GLN A 409 -23.84 -12.69 1.84
N ARG A 410 -24.92 -12.38 2.58
CA ARG A 410 -26.27 -12.91 2.30
C ARG A 410 -26.83 -12.49 0.95
N ILE A 411 -26.46 -11.31 0.45
CA ILE A 411 -26.88 -10.82 -0.87
C ILE A 411 -25.90 -11.21 -1.99
N GLY A 412 -24.91 -12.05 -1.71
CA GLY A 412 -23.97 -12.56 -2.71
C GLY A 412 -22.76 -11.67 -2.99
N LEU A 413 -22.43 -10.75 -2.08
CA LEU A 413 -21.26 -9.85 -2.19
C LEU A 413 -20.13 -10.25 -1.24
N LYS A 414 -19.77 -11.55 -1.24
CA LYS A 414 -18.72 -12.06 -0.35
C LYS A 414 -17.35 -11.45 -0.68
N GLU A 415 -17.09 -11.20 -1.96
CA GLU A 415 -15.88 -10.60 -2.50
C GLU A 415 -15.68 -9.15 -2.04
N ILE A 416 -16.75 -8.39 -1.79
CA ILE A 416 -16.63 -7.04 -1.23
C ILE A 416 -16.17 -7.09 0.24
N VAL A 417 -16.63 -8.11 0.97
CA VAL A 417 -16.29 -8.30 2.39
C VAL A 417 -14.86 -8.81 2.55
N THR A 418 -14.51 -9.82 1.77
CA THR A 418 -13.19 -10.50 1.79
C THR A 418 -12.82 -10.91 0.37
N GLN A 419 -11.69 -10.44 -0.13
CA GLN A 419 -11.13 -10.90 -1.40
C GLN A 419 -10.04 -11.94 -1.15
N ALA A 420 -9.95 -12.93 -2.04
CA ALA A 420 -8.86 -13.91 -1.98
C ALA A 420 -7.49 -13.24 -2.09
N ALA A 421 -7.38 -12.19 -2.92
CA ALA A 421 -6.16 -11.39 -3.06
C ALA A 421 -5.76 -10.66 -1.77
N ASP A 422 -6.73 -10.32 -0.91
CA ASP A 422 -6.51 -9.60 0.34
C ASP A 422 -6.33 -10.52 1.55
N ALA A 423 -6.49 -11.84 1.42
CA ALA A 423 -6.53 -12.76 2.57
C ALA A 423 -5.23 -12.67 3.40
N THR A 424 -4.08 -12.75 2.74
CA THR A 424 -2.76 -12.65 3.40
C THR A 424 -2.54 -11.27 4.03
N ALA A 425 -2.93 -10.20 3.33
CA ALA A 425 -2.81 -8.85 3.85
C ALA A 425 -3.70 -8.66 5.08
N SER A 426 -4.95 -9.14 5.05
CA SER A 426 -5.90 -9.00 6.14
C SER A 426 -5.45 -9.72 7.40
N LEU A 427 -4.92 -10.95 7.27
CA LEU A 427 -4.34 -11.70 8.40
C LEU A 427 -3.15 -10.98 9.03
N LEU A 428 -2.30 -10.36 8.20
CA LEU A 428 -1.19 -9.57 8.70
C LEU A 428 -1.65 -8.30 9.42
N LEU A 429 -2.64 -7.58 8.85
CA LEU A 429 -3.20 -6.37 9.46
C LEU A 429 -3.90 -6.69 10.79
N GLU A 430 -4.62 -7.81 10.86
CA GLU A 430 -5.21 -8.35 12.09
C GLU A 430 -4.13 -8.65 13.13
N ALA A 431 -3.06 -9.37 12.75
CA ALA A 431 -1.96 -9.68 13.65
C ALA A 431 -1.27 -8.41 14.19
N ILE A 432 -1.13 -7.36 13.36
CA ILE A 432 -0.60 -6.06 13.77
C ILE A 432 -1.58 -5.35 14.73
N ALA A 433 -2.87 -5.32 14.39
CA ALA A 433 -3.90 -4.68 15.21
C ALA A 433 -4.02 -5.33 16.60
N ASP A 434 -3.89 -6.66 16.67
CA ASP A 434 -3.91 -7.41 17.93
C ASP A 434 -2.58 -7.34 18.70
N GLY A 435 -1.55 -6.75 18.11
CA GLY A 435 -0.20 -6.70 18.67
C GLY A 435 0.49 -8.07 18.76
N SER A 436 0.00 -9.07 18.01
CA SER A 436 0.58 -10.41 17.93
C SER A 436 1.72 -10.48 16.91
N ALA A 437 1.74 -9.58 15.93
CA ALA A 437 2.90 -9.39 15.06
C ALA A 437 4.03 -8.69 15.83
N ASN A 438 5.21 -9.30 15.87
CA ASN A 438 6.43 -8.70 16.42
C ASN A 438 6.89 -7.53 15.53
N PHE A 439 6.31 -6.36 15.74
CA PHE A 439 6.69 -5.14 15.04
C PHE A 439 7.13 -4.07 16.03
N ASN A 440 8.43 -3.77 16.00
CA ASN A 440 9.00 -2.64 16.74
C ASN A 440 8.63 -1.35 15.99
N LEU A 441 7.77 -0.54 16.59
CA LEU A 441 7.63 0.87 16.24
C LEU A 441 8.99 1.54 16.54
N ASP A 442 9.52 2.37 15.65
CA ASP A 442 10.89 2.91 15.76
C ASP A 442 11.02 4.00 16.84
N GLY A 443 10.16 3.99 17.87
CA GLY A 443 10.20 4.85 19.03
C GLY A 443 10.25 4.03 20.30
N THR A 444 11.46 3.83 20.83
CA THR A 444 11.80 3.12 22.09
C THR A 444 11.55 1.60 22.13
N PRO A 445 12.60 0.76 22.27
CA PRO A 445 12.43 -0.65 22.57
C PRO A 445 11.56 -0.83 23.83
N GLY A 446 10.39 -1.45 23.68
CA GLY A 446 9.48 -1.74 24.79
C GLY A 446 8.40 -0.69 25.09
N ALA A 447 8.37 0.45 24.39
CA ALA A 447 7.23 1.36 24.46
C ALA A 447 6.13 0.85 23.52
N LYS A 448 5.15 0.11 24.06
CA LYS A 448 3.84 0.04 23.39
C LYS A 448 3.36 1.48 23.21
N LEU A 449 2.80 1.83 22.05
CA LEU A 449 2.04 3.08 21.96
C LEU A 449 1.13 3.13 23.18
N PRO A 450 1.07 4.26 23.91
CA PRO A 450 0.17 4.37 25.04
C PRO A 450 -1.19 3.95 24.50
N THR A 451 -1.69 2.79 24.96
CA THR A 451 -2.93 2.22 24.44
C THR A 451 -3.96 3.30 24.62
N PHE A 452 -4.37 3.91 23.51
CA PHE A 452 -5.36 4.96 23.52
C PHE A 452 -6.64 4.23 23.87
N ASN A 453 -6.92 4.10 25.16
CA ASN A 453 -8.20 3.71 25.68
C ASN A 453 -9.15 4.78 25.19
N ALA A 454 -9.70 4.57 23.98
CA ALA A 454 -10.89 5.25 23.52
C ALA A 454 -11.93 4.94 24.59
N LYS A 455 -12.12 5.88 25.52
CA LYS A 455 -13.21 5.83 26.48
C LYS A 455 -14.48 5.65 25.63
N LYS A 456 -15.04 4.44 25.67
CA LYS A 456 -16.35 4.13 25.11
C LYS A 456 -17.42 4.96 25.82
#